data_AF-A0A1D8P4W6-F1
#
_entry.id   AF-A0A1D8P4W6-F1
#
_cell.length_a   1.000
_cell.length_b   1.000
_cell.length_c   1.000
_cell.angle_alpha   90.00
_cell.angle_beta   90.00
_cell.angle_gamma   90.00
#
_symmetry.space_group_name_H-M   'P 1'
#
loop_
_entity.id
_entity.type
_entity.pdbx_description
1 polymer ?
#
loop_
_entity_poly.entity_id
_entity_poly.type
_entity_poly.pdbx_seq_one_letter_code
_entity_poly.pdbx_strand_id
1 'polypeptide(L)'
;MTKFYLKTNSKTAETKKPHFYILNKGMNSGKPLKEPCPNCFVLTANTEEELQSLYWLCFGLWKAKSFHYYLKGSVIPFITINDMRKAIAGGYEIAEENKPVFQKSVKVLQLLEDKEKQYHQNIQLIQDAKRAIFYRYISRRRK
;
A
#
# COMPACT_ATOMS: atom_id res chain seq x y z
N MET A 1 -17.26 10.46 -14.64
CA MET A 1 -15.96 10.40 -15.37
C MET A 1 -14.86 10.08 -14.38
N THR A 2 -14.18 8.95 -14.54
CA THR A 2 -13.11 8.52 -13.63
C THR A 2 -11.88 9.43 -13.78
N LYS A 3 -11.53 10.16 -12.72
CA LYS A 3 -10.40 11.12 -12.71
C LYS A 3 -9.01 10.48 -12.69
N PHE A 4 -8.94 9.15 -12.61
CA PHE A 4 -7.68 8.41 -12.57
C PHE A 4 -7.60 7.43 -13.73
N TYR A 5 -6.37 7.17 -14.18
CA TYR A 5 -6.09 6.20 -15.23
C TYR A 5 -5.37 4.99 -14.63
N LEU A 6 -5.88 3.80 -14.92
CA LEU A 6 -5.37 2.52 -14.41
C LEU A 6 -5.02 1.61 -15.60
N LYS A 7 -3.76 1.22 -15.69
CA LYS A 7 -3.23 0.28 -16.70
C LYS A 7 -2.44 -0.84 -16.05
N THR A 8 -2.24 -1.94 -16.77
CA THR A 8 -1.27 -2.97 -16.39
C THR A 8 0.14 -2.41 -16.47
N ASN A 9 0.97 -2.71 -15.46
CA ASN A 9 2.36 -2.32 -15.49
C ASN A 9 3.09 -3.05 -16.63
N SER A 10 3.82 -2.28 -17.43
CA SER A 10 4.71 -2.82 -18.47
C SER A 10 6.10 -2.27 -18.23
N LYS A 11 7.10 -3.16 -18.17
CA LYS A 11 8.50 -2.79 -17.98
C LYS A 11 9.04 -1.88 -19.09
N THR A 12 8.42 -1.92 -20.27
CA THR A 12 8.85 -1.14 -21.45
C THR A 12 8.21 0.24 -21.54
N ALA A 13 7.20 0.53 -20.71
CA ALA A 13 6.45 1.78 -20.80
C ALA A 13 6.88 2.77 -19.73
N GLU A 14 7.65 3.80 -20.12
CA GLU A 14 7.92 4.94 -19.25
C GLU A 14 6.62 5.68 -18.91
N THR A 15 6.42 5.98 -17.63
CA THR A 15 5.24 6.70 -17.15
C THR A 15 5.68 8.07 -16.63
N LYS A 16 5.47 9.12 -17.45
CA LYS A 16 5.90 10.50 -17.15
C LYS A 16 5.02 11.23 -16.12
N LYS A 17 3.78 10.78 -15.95
CA LYS A 17 2.82 11.37 -15.00
C LYS A 17 3.07 10.88 -13.57
N PRO A 18 2.69 11.65 -12.54
CA PRO A 18 2.70 11.16 -11.16
C PRO A 18 1.90 9.87 -11.05
N HIS A 19 2.51 8.83 -10.47
CA HIS A 19 1.96 7.48 -10.42
C HIS A 19 2.40 6.69 -9.18
N PHE A 20 1.60 5.69 -8.84
CA PHE A 20 2.00 4.61 -7.93
C PHE A 20 1.54 3.25 -8.48
N TYR A 21 2.04 2.18 -7.86
CA TYR A 21 1.76 0.82 -8.28
C TYR A 21 0.78 0.14 -7.34
N ILE A 22 -0.04 -0.78 -7.82
CA ILE A 22 -1.01 -1.53 -7.01
C ILE A 22 -0.83 -3.01 -7.26
N LEU A 23 -0.54 -3.78 -6.21
CA LEU A 23 -0.39 -5.23 -6.31
C LEU A 23 -1.70 -5.88 -6.78
N ASN A 24 -1.66 -6.80 -7.73
CA ASN A 24 -2.87 -7.45 -8.27
C ASN A 24 -2.94 -8.97 -8.08
N LYS A 25 -1.92 -9.58 -7.46
CA LYS A 25 -1.90 -11.02 -7.12
C LYS A 25 -1.56 -11.27 -5.66
N GLY A 26 -2.08 -12.38 -5.13
CA GLY A 26 -1.96 -12.85 -3.77
C GLY A 26 -2.97 -12.19 -2.81
N MET A 27 -2.88 -12.58 -1.54
CA MET A 27 -3.74 -12.06 -0.46
C MET A 27 -3.53 -10.57 -0.17
N ASN A 28 -2.43 -9.99 -0.65
CA ASN A 28 -2.14 -8.56 -0.53
C ASN A 28 -2.63 -7.74 -1.74
N SER A 29 -3.45 -8.32 -2.63
CA SER A 29 -3.97 -7.59 -3.79
C SER A 29 -4.71 -6.31 -3.35
N GLY A 30 -4.51 -5.24 -4.11
CA GLY A 30 -4.97 -3.89 -3.78
C GLY A 30 -4.00 -3.06 -2.94
N LYS A 31 -2.90 -3.65 -2.44
CA LYS A 31 -1.85 -2.92 -1.72
C LYS A 31 -1.18 -1.88 -2.64
N PRO A 32 -1.16 -0.59 -2.28
CA PRO A 32 -0.39 0.40 -3.01
C PRO A 32 1.11 0.24 -2.70
N LEU A 33 1.95 0.48 -3.71
CA LEU A 33 3.38 0.25 -3.72
C LEU A 33 4.10 1.47 -4.33
N LYS A 34 5.27 1.79 -3.78
CA LYS A 34 6.14 2.85 -4.31
C LYS A 34 6.95 2.40 -5.52
N GLU A 35 7.33 1.11 -5.55
CA GLU A 35 8.14 0.51 -6.60
C GLU A 35 7.32 -0.51 -7.41
N PRO A 36 7.64 -0.69 -8.70
CA PRO A 36 6.96 -1.67 -9.54
C PRO A 36 7.30 -3.11 -9.13
N CYS A 37 6.37 -4.03 -9.41
CA CYS A 37 6.62 -5.47 -9.37
C CYS A 37 5.95 -6.17 -10.58
N PRO A 38 6.25 -7.45 -10.86
CA PRO A 38 5.69 -8.14 -12.04
C PRO A 38 4.15 -8.23 -12.06
N ASN A 39 3.52 -8.25 -10.89
CA ASN A 39 2.08 -8.42 -10.72
C ASN A 39 1.47 -7.15 -10.12
N CYS A 40 1.60 -6.03 -10.82
CA CYS A 40 0.96 -4.79 -10.41
C CYS A 40 0.29 -4.04 -11.56
N PHE A 41 -0.67 -3.20 -11.19
CA PHE A 41 -1.21 -2.14 -12.01
C PHE A 41 -0.46 -0.84 -11.73
N VAL A 42 -0.54 0.11 -12.67
CA VAL A 42 -0.05 1.48 -12.52
C VAL A 42 -1.26 2.39 -12.51
N LEU A 43 -1.38 3.19 -11.45
CA LEU A 43 -2.38 4.23 -11.34
C LEU A 43 -1.69 5.58 -11.52
N THR A 44 -2.18 6.37 -12.48
CA THR A 44 -1.68 7.72 -12.76
C THR A 44 -2.76 8.76 -12.48
N ALA A 45 -2.35 9.91 -11.95
CA ALA A 45 -3.18 11.10 -11.76
C ALA A 45 -2.65 12.29 -12.57
N ASN A 46 -3.38 13.40 -12.58
CA ASN A 46 -2.93 14.62 -13.27
C ASN A 46 -2.07 15.50 -12.35
N THR A 47 -2.37 15.54 -11.05
CA THR A 47 -1.58 16.28 -10.05
C THR A 47 -1.06 15.36 -8.95
N GLU A 48 -0.05 15.82 -8.22
CA GLU A 48 0.53 15.06 -7.10
C GLU A 48 -0.44 14.98 -5.92
N GLU A 49 -1.24 16.02 -5.67
CA GLU A 49 -2.24 16.03 -4.60
C GLU A 49 -3.34 14.99 -4.85
N GLU A 50 -3.81 14.88 -6.10
CA GLU A 50 -4.74 13.83 -6.50
C GLU A 50 -4.11 12.44 -6.34
N LEU A 51 -2.84 12.29 -6.73
CA LEU A 51 -2.12 11.04 -6.58
C LEU A 51 -2.04 10.61 -5.10
N GLN A 52 -1.67 11.53 -4.22
CA GLN A 52 -1.58 11.27 -2.78
C GLN A 52 -2.94 10.89 -2.19
N SER A 53 -4.01 11.61 -2.57
CA SER A 53 -5.37 11.27 -2.15
C SER A 53 -5.77 9.85 -2.57
N LEU A 54 -5.52 9.50 -3.84
CA LEU A 54 -5.80 8.18 -4.40
C LEU A 54 -4.94 7.08 -3.77
N TYR A 55 -3.69 7.38 -3.45
CA TYR A 55 -2.80 6.47 -2.73
C TYR A 55 -3.37 6.11 -1.36
N TRP A 56 -3.76 7.12 -0.56
CA TRP A 56 -4.32 6.89 0.77
C TRP A 56 -5.70 6.26 0.74
N LEU A 57 -6.51 6.56 -0.29
CA LEU A 57 -7.75 5.83 -0.54
C LEU A 57 -7.48 4.33 -0.75
N CYS A 58 -6.58 3.98 -1.68
CA CYS A 58 -6.21 2.59 -1.94
C CYS A 58 -5.61 1.92 -0.72
N PHE A 59 -4.77 2.64 0.04
CA PHE A 59 -4.18 2.14 1.27
C PHE A 59 -5.23 1.79 2.33
N GLY A 60 -6.21 2.69 2.54
CA GLY A 60 -7.32 2.47 3.45
C GLY A 60 -8.18 1.28 3.04
N LEU A 61 -8.57 1.21 1.76
CA LEU A 61 -9.33 0.08 1.21
C LEU A 61 -8.58 -1.26 1.36
N TRP A 62 -7.25 -1.25 1.19
CA TRP A 62 -6.43 -2.43 1.40
C TRP A 62 -6.35 -2.85 2.86
N LYS A 63 -6.09 -1.92 3.80
CA LYS A 63 -6.09 -2.22 5.24
C LYS A 63 -7.45 -2.71 5.73
N ALA A 64 -8.55 -2.18 5.19
CA ALA A 64 -9.92 -2.62 5.48
C ALA A 64 -10.30 -3.95 4.77
N LYS A 65 -9.39 -4.55 4.00
CA LYS A 65 -9.63 -5.76 3.19
C LYS A 65 -10.78 -5.63 2.18
N SER A 66 -11.18 -4.40 1.81
CA SER A 66 -12.28 -4.16 0.86
C SER A 66 -12.03 -4.81 -0.51
N PHE A 67 -10.78 -4.98 -0.89
CA PHE A 67 -10.39 -5.65 -2.14
C PHE A 67 -10.55 -7.17 -2.11
N HIS A 68 -10.70 -7.79 -0.93
CA HIS A 68 -10.84 -9.26 -0.84
C HIS A 68 -12.13 -9.76 -1.49
N TYR A 69 -13.19 -8.95 -1.49
CA TYR A 69 -14.43 -9.26 -2.20
C TYR A 69 -14.22 -9.52 -3.70
N TYR A 70 -13.21 -8.87 -4.29
CA TYR A 70 -12.91 -8.95 -5.72
C TYR A 70 -11.86 -10.02 -6.06
N LEU A 71 -11.34 -10.75 -5.07
CA LEU A 71 -10.36 -11.80 -5.29
C LEU A 71 -10.98 -12.96 -6.07
N LYS A 72 -10.25 -13.42 -7.07
CA LYS A 72 -10.59 -14.57 -7.92
C LYS A 72 -9.44 -15.57 -7.94
N GLY A 73 -9.74 -16.83 -8.25
CA GLY A 73 -8.76 -17.90 -8.31
C GLY A 73 -8.57 -18.58 -6.94
N SER A 74 -8.43 -19.90 -6.96
CA SER A 74 -8.34 -20.74 -5.76
C SER A 74 -6.91 -20.88 -5.23
N VAL A 75 -5.94 -21.15 -6.11
CA VAL A 75 -4.55 -21.40 -5.70
C VAL A 75 -3.80 -20.09 -5.49
N ILE A 76 -3.89 -19.17 -6.45
CA ILE A 76 -3.26 -17.84 -6.36
C ILE A 76 -4.37 -16.80 -6.58
N PRO A 77 -4.89 -16.20 -5.50
CA PRO A 77 -5.90 -15.16 -5.60
C PRO A 77 -5.40 -13.96 -6.40
N PHE A 78 -6.26 -13.31 -7.18
CA PHE A 78 -5.91 -12.12 -7.96
C PHE A 78 -7.12 -11.22 -8.19
N ILE A 79 -6.86 -9.96 -8.55
CA ILE A 79 -7.90 -8.98 -8.91
C ILE A 79 -7.68 -8.56 -10.36
N THR A 80 -8.75 -8.61 -11.17
CA THR A 80 -8.68 -8.13 -12.56
C THR A 80 -8.61 -6.61 -12.61
N ILE A 81 -8.07 -6.05 -13.69
CA ILE A 81 -7.98 -4.59 -13.83
C ILE A 81 -9.37 -3.91 -13.81
N ASN A 82 -10.39 -4.59 -14.32
CA ASN A 82 -11.76 -4.07 -14.34
C ASN A 82 -12.37 -4.07 -12.95
N ASP A 83 -12.18 -5.14 -12.17
CA ASP A 83 -12.64 -5.20 -10.78
C ASP A 83 -11.90 -4.20 -9.90
N MET A 84 -10.58 -4.05 -10.12
CA MET A 84 -9.77 -3.05 -9.44
C MET A 84 -10.27 -1.63 -9.74
N ARG A 85 -10.54 -1.32 -11.01
CA ARG A 85 -11.09 -0.03 -11.42
C ARG A 85 -12.43 0.25 -10.77
N LYS A 86 -13.33 -0.75 -10.71
CA LYS A 86 -14.63 -0.65 -10.04
C LYS A 86 -14.48 -0.38 -8.54
N ALA A 87 -13.62 -1.15 -7.86
CA ALA A 87 -13.40 -1.00 -6.43
C ALA A 87 -12.86 0.39 -6.06
N ILE A 88 -11.89 0.89 -6.83
CA ILE A 88 -11.32 2.23 -6.61
C ILE A 88 -12.33 3.32 -6.97
N ALA A 89 -13.09 3.17 -8.06
CA ALA A 89 -14.11 4.14 -8.45
C ALA A 89 -15.21 4.28 -7.38
N GLY A 90 -15.73 3.16 -6.86
CA GLY A 90 -16.74 3.20 -5.79
C GLY A 90 -16.19 3.79 -4.49
N GLY A 91 -14.95 3.45 -4.11
CA GLY A 91 -14.31 4.07 -2.95
C GLY A 91 -14.08 5.58 -3.14
N TYR A 92 -13.77 6.00 -4.37
CA TYR A 92 -13.55 7.40 -4.72
C TYR A 92 -14.84 8.22 -4.66
N GLU A 93 -15.95 7.67 -5.16
CA GLU A 93 -17.28 8.31 -5.09
C GLU A 93 -17.69 8.58 -3.64
N ILE A 94 -17.58 7.58 -2.77
CA ILE A 94 -17.88 7.71 -1.34
C ILE A 94 -16.95 8.75 -0.67
N ALA A 95 -15.66 8.76 -1.04
CA ALA A 95 -14.69 9.71 -0.51
C ALA A 95 -14.98 11.15 -0.97
N GLU A 96 -15.48 11.34 -2.19
CA GLU A 96 -15.83 12.66 -2.71
C GLU A 96 -17.14 13.18 -2.10
N GLU A 97 -18.14 12.31 -1.89
CA GLU A 97 -19.40 12.66 -1.19
C GLU A 97 -19.14 13.20 0.22
N ASN A 98 -18.17 12.62 0.94
CA ASN A 98 -17.84 12.99 2.32
C ASN A 98 -16.37 13.43 2.46
N LYS A 99 -15.92 14.31 1.56
CA LYS A 99 -14.55 14.83 1.50
C LYS A 99 -13.92 15.28 2.83
N PRO A 100 -14.60 16.09 3.69
CA PRO A 100 -13.99 16.54 4.95
C PRO A 100 -13.74 15.37 5.92
N VAL A 101 -14.64 14.38 5.95
CA VAL A 101 -14.49 13.19 6.78
C VAL A 101 -13.34 12.34 6.25
N PHE A 102 -13.28 12.12 4.94
CA PHE A 102 -12.19 11.38 4.30
C PHE A 102 -10.83 12.02 4.60
N GLN A 103 -10.68 13.34 4.43
CA GLN A 103 -9.43 14.04 4.73
C GLN A 103 -9.01 13.90 6.20
N LYS A 104 -9.96 13.97 7.14
CA LYS A 104 -9.68 13.73 8.56
C LYS A 104 -9.21 12.30 8.80
N SER A 105 -9.88 11.31 8.22
CA SER A 105 -9.51 9.89 8.33
C SER A 105 -8.12 9.61 7.77
N VAL A 106 -7.77 10.21 6.62
CA VAL A 106 -6.44 10.08 6.01
C VAL A 106 -5.35 10.63 6.95
N LYS A 107 -5.56 11.79 7.57
CA LYS A 107 -4.59 12.37 8.52
C LYS A 107 -4.37 11.47 9.74
N VAL A 108 -5.45 10.92 10.30
CA VAL A 108 -5.37 9.98 11.43
C VAL A 108 -4.61 8.72 11.02
N LEU A 109 -4.91 8.19 9.84
CA LEU A 109 -4.29 6.98 9.33
C LEU A 109 -2.79 7.16 9.03
N GLN A 110 -2.38 8.32 8.52
CA GLN A 110 -0.97 8.69 8.37
C GLN A 110 -0.22 8.69 9.71
N LEU A 111 -0.80 9.34 10.72
CA LEU A 111 -0.21 9.40 12.06
C LEU A 111 -0.03 8.00 12.67
N LEU A 112 -1.03 7.12 12.48
CA LEU A 112 -0.97 5.74 12.95
C LEU A 112 0.12 4.93 12.23
N GLU A 113 0.25 5.08 10.91
CA GLU A 113 1.30 4.38 10.14
C GLU A 113 2.71 4.83 10.57
N ASP A 114 2.91 6.13 10.84
CA ASP A 114 4.18 6.64 11.35
C ASP A 114 4.51 6.07 12.74
N LYS A 115 3.51 5.97 13.62
CA LYS A 115 3.67 5.35 14.95
C LYS A 115 3.94 3.86 14.85
N GLU A 116 3.22 3.14 13.99
CA GLU A 116 3.45 1.72 13.71
C GLU A 116 4.90 1.50 13.27
N LYS A 117 5.42 2.33 12.36
CA LYS A 117 6.81 2.27 11.91
C LYS A 117 7.82 2.54 13.03
N GLN A 118 7.58 3.54 13.88
CA GLN A 118 8.42 3.83 15.05
C GLN A 118 8.48 2.63 16.01
N TYR A 119 7.35 1.99 16.30
CA TYR A 119 7.31 0.83 17.17
C TYR A 119 8.05 -0.37 16.59
N HIS A 120 7.94 -0.62 15.28
CA HIS A 120 8.70 -1.67 14.61
C HIS A 120 10.22 -1.46 14.73
N GLN A 121 10.69 -0.22 14.55
CA GLN A 121 12.11 0.12 14.73
C GLN A 121 12.57 -0.11 16.18
N ASN A 122 11.77 0.30 17.15
CA ASN A 122 12.07 0.08 18.58
C ASN A 122 12.17 -1.42 18.90
N ILE A 123 11.28 -2.25 18.36
CA ILE A 123 11.32 -3.71 18.53
C ILE A 123 12.62 -4.28 17.95
N GLN A 124 13.05 -3.83 16.77
CA GLN A 124 14.31 -4.26 16.15
C GLN A 124 15.52 -3.90 17.03
N LEU A 125 15.58 -2.66 17.54
CA LEU A 125 16.65 -2.22 18.44
C LEU A 125 16.72 -3.04 19.73
N ILE A 126 15.56 -3.39 20.30
CA ILE A 126 15.50 -4.26 21.48
C ILE A 126 16.06 -5.65 21.16
N GLN A 127 15.75 -6.21 19.99
CA GLN A 127 16.30 -7.51 19.57
C GLN A 127 17.81 -7.46 19.39
N ASP A 128 18.34 -6.39 18.79
CA ASP A 128 19.77 -6.22 18.58
C ASP A 128 20.53 -6.00 19.89
N ALA A 129 19.96 -5.25 20.84
CA ALA A 129 20.51 -5.10 22.18
C ALA A 129 20.60 -6.46 22.91
N LYS A 130 19.55 -7.28 22.84
CA LYS A 130 19.56 -8.65 23.40
C LYS A 130 20.68 -9.50 22.79
N ARG A 131 20.82 -9.47 21.45
CA ARG A 131 21.89 -10.20 20.74
C ARG A 131 23.28 -9.73 21.18
N ALA A 132 23.49 -8.42 21.29
CA ALA A 132 24.77 -7.85 21.67
C ALA A 132 25.20 -8.25 23.09
N ILE A 133 24.26 -8.31 24.05
CA ILE A 133 24.52 -8.76 25.42
C ILE A 133 25.02 -10.21 25.42
N PHE A 134 24.31 -11.11 24.75
CA PHE A 134 24.70 -12.52 24.68
C PHE A 134 26.01 -12.73 23.93
N TYR A 135 26.23 -12.00 22.83
CA TYR A 135 27.50 -12.06 22.09
C TYR A 135 28.69 -11.66 22.96
N ARG A 136 28.56 -10.59 23.77
CA ARG A 136 29.58 -10.16 24.74
C ARG A 136 29.85 -11.24 25.79
N TYR A 137 28.82 -11.94 26.28
CA TYR A 137 29.00 -13.03 27.23
C TYR A 137 29.77 -14.22 26.61
N ILE A 138 29.36 -14.68 25.42
CA ILE A 138 29.98 -15.83 24.74
C ILE A 138 31.45 -15.52 24.37
N SER A 139 31.72 -14.33 23.83
CA SER A 139 33.07 -13.93 23.41
C SER A 139 34.04 -13.80 24.58
N ARG A 140 33.57 -13.47 25.80
CA ARG A 140 34.39 -13.47 27.01
C ARG A 140 34.78 -14.87 27.49
N ARG A 141 33.93 -15.88 27.28
CA ARG A 141 34.18 -17.28 27.70
C ARG A 141 35.16 -18.03 26.80
N ARG A 142 35.48 -17.50 25.61
CA ARG A 142 36.43 -18.10 24.65
C ARG A 142 37.89 -17.65 24.87
N LYS A 143 38.15 -16.78 25.84
CA LYS A 143 39.50 -16.48 26.35
C LYS A 143 39.75 -17.34 27.58
#